data_AF-A0A2S0JRZ8-F1
#
_entry.id   AF-A0A2S0JRZ8-F1
#
_cell.length_a   1.000
_cell.length_b   1.000
_cell.length_c   1.000
_cell.angle_alpha   90.00
_cell.angle_beta   90.00
_cell.angle_gamma   90.00
#
_symmetry.space_group_name_H-M   'P 1'
#
loop_
_entity.id
_entity.type
_entity.pdbx_description
1 polymer ?
#
loop_
_entity_poly.entity_id
_entity_poly.type
_entity_poly.pdbx_seq_one_letter_code
_entity_poly.pdbx_strand_id
1 'polypeptide(L)'
;MSEKSVLMLPEAFEVYRKTIEETLQPVINIETTMRKTSLFESKFAGNPYFPLSMEYPKNSDGQPLKLLAQINFKEVPNHLSKFPEQGILQFYIDSFDDVFGLDFNNGQNQKGFRVLYHEHVIDDASQLIQDFSYIEAQKDEMYFPVEKEMALSFEAAYEPLSIDDFRSNDHYASILDNMEDDALEDAFYEALSGDGHKIGGYPFFTQDDPRAYGDYQQSTVLLLQIDSVGDHIMWGDCGVANFFISEEELQKKDFSKVLYNWDCH
;
A
#
# COMPACT_ATOMS: atom_id res chain seq x y z
N MET A 1 -21.47 15.32 8.21
CA MET A 1 -21.35 14.18 9.13
C MET A 1 -21.64 12.95 8.29
N SER A 2 -20.60 12.36 7.68
CA SER A 2 -20.79 11.09 6.97
C SER A 2 -21.18 10.04 7.99
N GLU A 3 -22.19 9.26 7.68
CA GLU A 3 -22.61 8.12 8.49
C GLU A 3 -21.37 7.24 8.68
N LYS A 4 -20.85 7.15 9.91
CA LYS A 4 -19.90 6.09 10.25
C LYS A 4 -20.63 4.79 9.98
N SER A 5 -20.12 3.96 9.06
CA SER A 5 -20.63 2.60 8.90
C SER A 5 -20.60 1.93 10.27
N VAL A 6 -21.68 1.21 10.61
CA VAL A 6 -21.72 0.46 11.86
C VAL A 6 -20.67 -0.65 11.74
N LEU A 7 -19.63 -0.60 12.58
CA LEU A 7 -18.62 -1.64 12.62
C LEU A 7 -19.30 -2.96 13.00
N MET A 8 -19.24 -3.93 12.09
CA MET A 8 -19.76 -5.27 12.30
C MET A 8 -18.73 -6.05 13.12
N LEU A 9 -19.03 -6.30 14.39
CA LEU A 9 -18.18 -7.09 15.28
C LEU A 9 -18.86 -8.43 15.56
N PRO A 10 -18.11 -9.53 15.65
CA PRO A 10 -18.60 -10.77 16.26
C PRO A 10 -19.21 -10.51 17.65
N GLU A 11 -20.26 -11.25 18.01
CA GLU A 11 -21.00 -11.06 19.27
C GLU A 11 -20.07 -11.10 20.49
N ALA A 12 -19.03 -11.94 20.46
CA ALA A 12 -18.06 -12.07 21.54
C ALA A 12 -17.22 -10.80 21.77
N PHE A 13 -17.06 -9.94 20.76
CA PHE A 13 -16.24 -8.72 20.84
C PHE A 13 -17.05 -7.44 21.03
N GLU A 14 -18.38 -7.54 21.07
CA GLU A 14 -19.27 -6.41 21.37
C GLU A 14 -18.96 -5.76 22.73
N VAL A 15 -18.46 -6.54 23.69
CA VAL A 15 -18.03 -6.03 25.01
C VAL A 15 -16.87 -5.03 24.91
N TYR A 16 -16.08 -5.11 23.83
CA TYR A 16 -14.93 -4.24 23.55
C TYR A 16 -15.24 -3.15 22.52
N ARG A 17 -16.47 -3.08 21.99
CA ARG A 17 -16.87 -2.16 20.92
C ARG A 17 -16.38 -0.74 21.14
N LYS A 18 -16.53 -0.20 22.35
CA LYS A 18 -16.11 1.18 22.64
C LYS A 18 -14.61 1.38 22.41
N THR A 19 -13.78 0.47 22.91
CA THR A 19 -12.31 0.53 22.76
C THR A 19 -11.88 0.41 21.30
N ILE A 20 -12.61 -0.41 20.53
CA ILE A 20 -12.36 -0.61 19.09
C ILE A 20 -12.86 0.60 18.27
N GLU A 21 -14.04 1.14 18.56
CA GLU A 21 -14.60 2.29 17.83
C GLU A 21 -13.82 3.60 18.06
N GLU A 22 -13.10 3.70 19.17
CA GLU A 22 -12.19 4.81 19.47
C GLU A 22 -10.98 4.86 18.53
N THR A 23 -10.64 3.74 17.86
CA THR A 23 -9.52 3.66 16.92
C THR A 23 -9.91 3.82 15.45
N LEU A 24 -11.21 4.00 15.14
CA LEU A 24 -11.67 4.10 13.76
C LEU A 24 -10.96 5.21 12.99
N GLN A 25 -10.31 4.83 11.89
CA GLN A 25 -9.61 5.74 10.99
C GLN A 25 -10.19 5.65 9.57
N PRO A 26 -10.28 6.76 8.81
CA PRO A 26 -10.69 6.70 7.41
C PRO A 26 -9.69 5.90 6.58
N VAL A 27 -10.23 5.10 5.65
CA VAL A 27 -9.50 4.26 4.70
C VAL A 27 -10.16 4.35 3.33
N ILE A 28 -9.38 4.13 2.28
CA ILE A 28 -9.88 3.92 0.93
C ILE A 28 -9.56 2.48 0.54
N ASN A 29 -10.59 1.66 0.41
CA ASN A 29 -10.48 0.30 -0.09
C ASN A 29 -10.31 0.33 -1.61
N ILE A 30 -9.49 -0.57 -2.13
CA ILE A 30 -9.18 -0.69 -3.55
C ILE A 30 -9.71 -2.01 -4.07
N GLU A 31 -10.55 -1.92 -5.09
CA GLU A 31 -10.99 -3.06 -5.89
C GLU A 31 -10.28 -3.05 -7.24
N THR A 32 -9.99 -4.23 -7.77
CA THR A 32 -9.24 -4.39 -9.02
C THR A 32 -10.10 -4.97 -10.14
N THR A 33 -9.85 -4.53 -11.36
CA THR A 33 -10.45 -5.13 -12.56
C THR A 33 -9.38 -5.30 -13.63
N MET A 34 -9.16 -6.53 -14.07
CA MET A 34 -8.18 -6.83 -15.10
C MET A 34 -8.60 -6.22 -16.45
N ARG A 35 -7.90 -5.17 -16.86
CA ARG A 35 -8.05 -4.51 -18.15
C ARG A 35 -6.86 -3.61 -18.43
N LYS A 36 -6.68 -3.26 -19.70
CA LYS A 36 -5.77 -2.17 -20.07
C LYS A 36 -6.29 -0.83 -19.55
N THR A 37 -5.36 0.03 -19.19
CA THR A 37 -5.60 1.37 -18.67
C THR A 37 -4.83 2.41 -19.50
N SER A 38 -5.36 3.62 -19.55
CA SER A 38 -4.66 4.78 -20.11
C SER A 38 -3.50 5.19 -19.19
N LEU A 39 -2.58 6.02 -19.68
CA LEU A 39 -1.44 6.49 -18.89
C LEU A 39 -1.85 7.22 -17.60
N PHE A 40 -3.05 7.79 -17.54
CA PHE A 40 -3.49 8.65 -16.42
C PHE A 40 -4.34 7.93 -15.37
N GLU A 41 -4.85 6.74 -15.67
CA GLU A 41 -5.72 6.00 -14.76
C GLU A 41 -4.95 5.41 -13.58
N SER A 42 -5.61 5.28 -12.44
CA SER A 42 -5.09 4.47 -11.35
C SER A 42 -5.06 2.99 -11.75
N LYS A 43 -3.95 2.32 -11.46
CA LYS A 43 -3.69 0.94 -11.89
C LYS A 43 -2.73 0.21 -10.97
N PHE A 44 -2.82 -1.12 -10.99
CA PHE A 44 -1.70 -2.01 -10.67
C PHE A 44 -1.07 -2.55 -11.95
N ALA A 45 0.27 -2.63 -11.95
CA ALA A 45 1.10 -2.93 -13.11
C ALA A 45 0.77 -2.05 -14.35
N GLY A 46 1.21 -2.46 -15.54
CA GLY A 46 1.00 -1.72 -16.78
C GLY A 46 1.94 -0.53 -16.97
N ASN A 47 1.60 0.34 -17.93
CA ASN A 47 2.46 1.46 -18.34
C ASN A 47 2.14 2.74 -17.56
N PRO A 48 3.13 3.40 -16.94
CA PRO A 48 2.91 4.61 -16.14
C PRO A 48 2.74 5.87 -16.98
N TYR A 49 2.07 6.87 -16.42
CA TYR A 49 2.29 8.27 -16.80
C TYR A 49 3.76 8.64 -16.60
N PHE A 50 4.48 9.09 -17.62
CA PHE A 50 5.89 9.48 -17.43
C PHE A 50 6.32 10.61 -18.38
N PRO A 51 6.71 11.79 -17.86
CA PRO A 51 7.22 12.89 -18.69
C PRO A 51 8.56 12.58 -19.36
N LEU A 52 8.72 12.98 -20.64
CA LEU A 52 9.98 12.86 -21.39
C LEU A 52 11.14 13.68 -20.79
N SER A 53 10.82 14.66 -19.94
CA SER A 53 11.80 15.52 -19.26
C SER A 53 12.46 14.88 -18.04
N MET A 54 11.97 13.72 -17.60
CA MET A 54 12.45 13.00 -16.41
C MET A 54 13.24 11.76 -16.80
N GLU A 55 14.18 11.37 -15.96
CA GLU A 55 14.84 10.07 -16.07
C GLU A 55 13.96 8.97 -15.46
N TYR A 56 13.73 7.91 -16.22
CA TYR A 56 12.99 6.74 -15.76
C TYR A 56 13.75 6.03 -14.62
N PRO A 57 13.07 5.60 -13.53
CA PRO A 57 13.75 5.03 -12.37
C PRO A 57 14.41 3.69 -12.70
N LYS A 58 15.61 3.49 -12.13
CA LYS A 58 16.44 2.29 -12.33
C LYS A 58 16.98 1.77 -11.01
N ASN A 59 17.26 0.48 -10.96
CA ASN A 59 17.98 -0.16 -9.86
C ASN A 59 19.48 0.18 -9.90
N SER A 60 20.25 -0.39 -8.96
CA SER A 60 21.69 -0.14 -8.84
C SER A 60 22.51 -0.65 -10.02
N ASP A 61 22.00 -1.64 -10.76
CA ASP A 61 22.62 -2.22 -11.96
C ASP A 61 22.20 -1.50 -13.25
N GLY A 62 21.36 -0.47 -13.14
CA GLY A 62 20.89 0.35 -14.25
C GLY A 62 19.70 -0.25 -15.02
N GLN A 63 19.11 -1.35 -14.53
CA GLN A 63 17.89 -1.92 -15.09
C GLN A 63 16.67 -1.07 -14.69
N PRO A 64 15.68 -0.88 -15.58
CA PRO A 64 14.49 -0.08 -15.28
C PRO A 64 13.64 -0.74 -14.19
N LEU A 65 13.23 0.03 -13.18
CA LEU A 65 12.26 -0.45 -12.19
C LEU A 65 10.87 -0.56 -12.84
N LYS A 66 10.10 -1.57 -12.45
CA LYS A 66 8.78 -1.82 -13.03
C LYS A 66 7.70 -1.15 -12.18
N LEU A 67 6.70 -0.57 -12.83
CA LEU A 67 5.56 0.04 -12.14
C LEU A 67 4.79 -1.05 -11.38
N LEU A 68 4.70 -0.91 -10.07
CA LEU A 68 3.85 -1.73 -9.21
C LEU A 68 2.44 -1.15 -9.18
N ALA A 69 2.33 0.15 -8.90
CA ALA A 69 1.05 0.84 -8.79
C ALA A 69 1.16 2.32 -9.19
N GLN A 70 0.06 2.85 -9.69
CA GLN A 70 -0.14 4.27 -9.91
C GLN A 70 -1.50 4.67 -9.37
N ILE A 71 -1.54 5.74 -8.59
CA ILE A 71 -2.76 6.31 -8.01
C ILE A 71 -2.92 7.73 -8.51
N ASN A 72 -4.00 7.99 -9.25
CA ASN A 72 -4.40 9.33 -9.63
C ASN A 72 -5.38 9.86 -8.58
N PHE A 73 -4.96 10.85 -7.80
CA PHE A 73 -5.78 11.37 -6.70
C PHE A 73 -7.08 12.06 -7.16
N LYS A 74 -7.24 12.35 -8.46
CA LYS A 74 -8.55 12.79 -9.00
C LYS A 74 -9.62 11.69 -8.98
N GLU A 75 -9.21 10.43 -8.93
CA GLU A 75 -10.10 9.26 -8.92
C GLU A 75 -10.41 8.78 -7.50
N VAL A 76 -9.57 9.16 -6.53
CA VAL A 76 -9.71 8.77 -5.13
C VAL A 76 -10.74 9.66 -4.43
N PRO A 77 -11.75 9.10 -3.73
CA PRO A 77 -12.67 9.87 -2.92
C PRO A 77 -11.92 10.75 -1.90
N ASN A 78 -12.37 12.00 -1.71
CA ASN A 78 -11.82 12.89 -0.70
C ASN A 78 -12.29 12.49 0.71
N HIS A 79 -11.73 11.38 1.22
CA HIS A 79 -12.00 10.82 2.54
C HIS A 79 -10.78 10.93 3.47
N LEU A 80 -9.58 10.98 2.89
CA LEU A 80 -8.31 11.02 3.59
C LEU A 80 -7.79 12.47 3.63
N SER A 81 -8.19 13.23 4.64
CA SER A 81 -7.92 14.68 4.75
C SER A 81 -6.46 15.14 4.63
N LYS A 82 -5.49 14.23 4.82
CA LYS A 82 -4.04 14.53 4.75
C LYS A 82 -3.42 14.20 3.39
N PHE A 83 -4.15 13.50 2.51
CA PHE A 83 -3.65 13.08 1.21
C PHE A 83 -3.84 14.18 0.16
N PRO A 84 -3.02 14.19 -0.91
CA PRO A 84 -3.25 15.12 -2.02
C PRO A 84 -4.61 14.90 -2.69
N GLU A 85 -5.26 15.98 -3.10
CA GLU A 85 -6.53 15.94 -3.87
C GLU A 85 -6.31 15.83 -5.39
N GLN A 86 -5.07 15.93 -5.84
CA GLN A 86 -4.68 15.89 -7.25
C GLN A 86 -3.26 15.36 -7.41
N GLY A 87 -2.86 15.13 -8.66
CA GLY A 87 -1.55 14.57 -9.01
C GLY A 87 -1.56 13.05 -9.06
N ILE A 88 -0.45 12.49 -9.53
CA ILE A 88 -0.29 11.05 -9.72
C ILE A 88 0.86 10.58 -8.82
N LEU A 89 0.58 9.65 -7.91
CA LEU A 89 1.57 8.96 -7.09
C LEU A 89 1.88 7.59 -7.72
N GLN A 90 3.16 7.24 -7.81
CA GLN A 90 3.62 6.02 -8.46
C GLN A 90 4.58 5.26 -7.56
N PHE A 91 4.46 3.94 -7.59
CA PHE A 91 5.29 3.00 -6.86
C PHE A 91 5.95 2.08 -7.86
N TYR A 92 7.28 2.03 -7.85
CA TYR A 92 8.10 1.17 -8.68
C TYR A 92 8.89 0.23 -7.78
N ILE A 93 9.07 -1.01 -8.19
CA ILE A 93 9.92 -1.99 -7.49
C ILE A 93 10.83 -2.69 -8.49
N ASP A 94 11.88 -3.30 -7.98
CA ASP A 94 12.76 -4.14 -8.76
C ASP A 94 12.03 -5.43 -9.15
N SER A 95 12.21 -5.83 -10.39
CA SER A 95 11.66 -7.06 -10.95
C SER A 95 12.75 -8.05 -11.31
N PHE A 96 14.02 -7.73 -11.04
CA PHE A 96 15.19 -8.53 -11.40
C PHE A 96 15.87 -9.18 -10.19
N ASP A 97 15.33 -8.99 -9.00
CA ASP A 97 15.76 -9.67 -7.78
C ASP A 97 14.68 -10.64 -7.26
N ASP A 98 15.04 -11.43 -6.25
CA ASP A 98 14.17 -12.40 -5.59
C ASP A 98 13.46 -11.82 -4.35
N VAL A 99 13.62 -10.52 -4.09
CA VAL A 99 13.12 -9.82 -2.90
C VAL A 99 12.30 -8.59 -3.22
N PHE A 100 11.87 -8.45 -4.47
CA PHE A 100 11.00 -7.38 -4.97
C PHE A 100 11.52 -5.98 -4.60
N GLY A 101 12.83 -5.77 -4.68
CA GLY A 101 13.48 -4.49 -4.40
C GLY A 101 13.56 -4.09 -2.92
N LEU A 102 13.22 -4.97 -1.98
CA LEU A 102 13.26 -4.70 -0.55
C LEU A 102 14.71 -4.57 -0.03
N ASP A 103 14.98 -3.55 0.76
CA ASP A 103 16.25 -3.39 1.48
C ASP A 103 16.07 -3.72 2.97
N PHE A 104 16.53 -4.91 3.36
CA PHE A 104 16.45 -5.42 4.73
C PHE A 104 17.23 -4.59 5.77
N ASN A 105 18.20 -3.78 5.36
CA ASN A 105 18.95 -2.92 6.27
C ASN A 105 18.32 -1.55 6.43
N ASN A 106 17.72 -1.03 5.35
CA ASN A 106 17.07 0.28 5.33
C ASN A 106 15.87 0.30 4.39
N GLY A 107 14.67 0.07 4.91
CA GLY A 107 13.44 0.06 4.12
C GLY A 107 13.05 1.41 3.51
N GLN A 108 13.75 2.51 3.85
CA GLN A 108 13.60 3.81 3.18
C GLN A 108 14.60 4.02 2.02
N ASN A 109 15.50 3.06 1.75
CA ASN A 109 16.48 3.15 0.68
C ASN A 109 15.86 2.83 -0.69
N GLN A 110 15.55 3.87 -1.46
CA GLN A 110 14.91 3.79 -2.79
C GLN A 110 15.86 3.37 -3.93
N LYS A 111 16.71 2.37 -3.70
CA LYS A 111 17.57 1.75 -4.72
C LYS A 111 16.86 0.60 -5.43
N GLY A 112 16.19 -0.29 -4.68
CA GLY A 112 15.39 -1.39 -5.22
C GLY A 112 13.93 -1.01 -5.46
N PHE A 113 13.48 0.13 -4.95
CA PHE A 113 12.15 0.68 -5.23
C PHE A 113 12.23 2.19 -5.50
N ARG A 114 11.15 2.78 -6.03
CA ARG A 114 11.04 4.23 -6.18
C ARG A 114 9.60 4.69 -6.01
N VAL A 115 9.41 5.77 -5.25
CA VAL A 115 8.13 6.46 -5.15
C VAL A 115 8.25 7.84 -5.79
N LEU A 116 7.38 8.11 -6.77
CA LEU A 116 7.37 9.37 -7.51
C LEU A 116 5.99 10.02 -7.41
N TYR A 117 5.96 11.30 -7.08
CA TYR A 117 4.73 12.10 -7.09
C TYR A 117 4.81 13.19 -8.14
N HIS A 118 3.89 13.13 -9.10
CA HIS A 118 3.71 14.13 -10.15
C HIS A 118 2.59 15.07 -9.75
N GLU A 119 2.94 16.17 -9.08
CA GLU A 119 1.96 17.16 -8.61
C GLU A 119 1.20 17.83 -9.77
N HIS A 120 1.89 18.07 -10.89
CA HIS A 120 1.35 18.69 -12.09
C HIS A 120 1.34 17.69 -13.24
N VAL A 121 0.15 17.20 -13.59
CA VAL A 121 -0.04 16.22 -14.67
C VAL A 121 -0.08 16.95 -16.02
N ILE A 122 0.78 16.50 -16.94
CA ILE A 122 0.86 16.99 -18.32
C ILE A 122 -0.16 16.23 -19.18
N ASP A 123 -1.11 16.94 -19.78
CA ASP A 123 -2.13 16.34 -20.65
C ASP A 123 -1.65 16.12 -22.10
N ASP A 124 -0.59 16.81 -22.53
CA ASP A 124 -0.02 16.67 -23.88
C ASP A 124 0.76 15.34 -24.02
N ALA A 125 0.13 14.36 -24.67
CA ALA A 125 0.70 13.03 -24.91
C ALA A 125 2.06 13.07 -25.64
N SER A 126 2.35 14.11 -26.42
CA SER A 126 3.64 14.24 -27.12
C SER A 126 4.82 14.53 -26.17
N GLN A 127 4.53 14.95 -24.94
CA GLN A 127 5.50 15.19 -23.88
C GLN A 127 5.68 14.00 -22.94
N LEU A 128 5.00 12.89 -23.20
CA LEU A 128 5.01 11.69 -22.38
C LEU A 128 5.70 10.54 -23.11
N ILE A 129 6.30 9.63 -22.35
CA ILE A 129 6.76 8.34 -22.88
C ILE A 129 5.55 7.55 -23.38
N GLN A 130 5.61 7.09 -24.63
CA GLN A 130 4.55 6.29 -25.27
C GLN A 130 4.98 4.83 -25.49
N ASP A 131 6.28 4.58 -25.53
CA ASP A 131 6.86 3.26 -25.82
C ASP A 131 7.63 2.77 -24.60
N PHE A 132 7.09 1.72 -23.97
CA PHE A 132 7.68 1.03 -22.82
C PHE A 132 8.21 -0.36 -23.19
N SER A 133 8.36 -0.66 -24.49
CA SER A 133 8.82 -1.96 -24.98
C SER A 133 10.20 -2.36 -24.45
N TYR A 134 11.05 -1.40 -24.07
CA TYR A 134 12.35 -1.65 -23.45
C TYR A 134 12.25 -2.32 -22.06
N ILE A 135 11.11 -2.15 -21.37
CA ILE A 135 10.81 -2.83 -20.11
C ILE A 135 10.29 -4.24 -20.42
N GLU A 136 9.33 -4.36 -21.33
CA GLU A 136 8.74 -5.66 -21.72
C GLU A 136 9.73 -6.61 -22.38
N ALA A 137 10.76 -6.08 -23.05
CA ALA A 137 11.80 -6.88 -23.70
C ALA A 137 12.57 -7.79 -22.74
N GLN A 138 12.55 -7.48 -21.44
CA GLN A 138 13.23 -8.22 -20.39
C GLN A 138 12.28 -9.06 -19.52
N LYS A 139 11.01 -9.19 -19.91
CA LYS A 139 9.96 -9.85 -19.10
C LYS A 139 10.29 -11.28 -18.68
N ASP A 140 11.04 -12.03 -19.49
CA ASP A 140 11.35 -13.44 -19.24
C ASP A 140 12.40 -13.61 -18.13
N GLU A 141 13.13 -12.54 -17.80
CA GLU A 141 14.07 -12.46 -16.69
C GLU A 141 13.44 -11.86 -15.44
N MET A 142 12.19 -11.36 -15.55
CA MET A 142 11.51 -10.67 -14.46
C MET A 142 10.74 -11.63 -13.56
N TYR A 143 10.83 -11.42 -12.27
CA TYR A 143 9.90 -11.95 -11.27
C TYR A 143 9.15 -10.78 -10.65
N PHE A 144 7.81 -10.83 -10.68
CA PHE A 144 7.00 -9.67 -10.30
C PHE A 144 5.69 -10.10 -9.63
N PRO A 145 5.28 -9.44 -8.53
CA PRO A 145 4.15 -9.89 -7.73
C PRO A 145 2.80 -9.63 -8.38
N VAL A 146 2.72 -8.72 -9.37
CA VAL A 146 1.48 -8.40 -10.09
C VAL A 146 1.59 -8.77 -11.57
N GLU A 147 1.02 -9.91 -11.96
CA GLU A 147 1.22 -10.47 -13.30
C GLU A 147 0.44 -9.75 -14.42
N LYS A 148 -0.67 -9.11 -14.05
CA LYS A 148 -1.64 -8.52 -14.99
C LYS A 148 -1.87 -7.06 -14.69
N GLU A 149 -2.04 -6.27 -15.74
CA GLU A 149 -2.51 -4.90 -15.61
C GLU A 149 -3.95 -4.88 -15.10
N MET A 150 -4.20 -4.09 -14.06
CA MET A 150 -5.51 -3.97 -13.44
C MET A 150 -5.86 -2.52 -13.21
N ALA A 151 -7.07 -2.12 -13.62
CA ALA A 151 -7.64 -0.85 -13.25
C ALA A 151 -8.15 -0.88 -11.80
N LEU A 152 -8.09 0.27 -11.14
CA LEU A 152 -8.53 0.40 -9.74
C LEU A 152 -9.86 1.14 -9.64
N SER A 153 -10.67 0.73 -8.66
CA SER A 153 -11.81 1.49 -8.16
C SER A 153 -11.71 1.64 -6.66
N PHE A 154 -12.26 2.74 -6.15
CA PHE A 154 -12.03 3.18 -4.77
C PHE A 154 -13.33 3.31 -3.99
N GLU A 155 -13.35 2.77 -2.77
CA GLU A 155 -14.46 2.91 -1.84
C GLU A 155 -13.99 3.53 -0.53
N ALA A 156 -14.66 4.59 -0.08
CA ALA A 156 -14.38 5.22 1.20
C ALA A 156 -15.04 4.46 2.35
N ALA A 157 -14.26 4.12 3.37
CA ALA A 157 -14.71 3.40 4.54
C ALA A 157 -13.99 3.88 5.82
N TYR A 158 -14.38 3.30 6.95
CA TYR A 158 -13.64 3.40 8.20
C TYR A 158 -13.28 1.99 8.66
N GLU A 159 -12.08 1.82 9.20
CA GLU A 159 -11.63 0.57 9.79
C GLU A 159 -11.03 0.80 11.18
N PRO A 160 -11.14 -0.17 12.09
CA PRO A 160 -10.50 -0.08 13.40
C PRO A 160 -8.98 -0.30 13.27
N LEU A 161 -8.25 0.03 14.33
CA LEU A 161 -6.84 -0.34 14.49
C LEU A 161 -6.68 -1.84 14.24
N SER A 162 -5.87 -2.18 13.24
CA SER A 162 -5.49 -3.56 12.95
C SER A 162 -4.71 -4.16 14.13
N ILE A 163 -4.89 -5.45 14.37
CA ILE A 163 -4.13 -6.22 15.35
C ILE A 163 -2.64 -6.31 15.00
N ASP A 164 -2.28 -6.22 13.71
CA ASP A 164 -0.90 -6.35 13.23
C ASP A 164 -0.13 -5.02 13.23
N ASP A 165 -0.82 -3.89 13.44
CA ASP A 165 -0.17 -2.59 13.55
C ASP A 165 0.56 -2.49 14.90
N PHE A 166 1.81 -2.02 14.93
CA PHE A 166 2.60 -1.94 16.18
C PHE A 166 1.92 -1.18 17.34
N ARG A 167 0.97 -0.29 17.05
CA ARG A 167 0.18 0.46 18.06
C ARG A 167 -0.85 -0.42 18.76
N SER A 168 -1.23 -1.57 18.18
CA SER A 168 -2.18 -2.53 18.73
C SER A 168 -1.67 -3.15 20.04
N ASN A 169 -0.36 -3.39 20.12
CA ASN A 169 0.29 -4.01 21.28
C ASN A 169 -0.07 -3.30 22.58
N ASP A 170 -0.03 -1.96 22.58
CA ASP A 170 -0.41 -1.18 23.75
C ASP A 170 -1.93 -1.01 23.87
N HIS A 171 -2.63 -0.80 22.75
CA HIS A 171 -4.06 -0.44 22.74
C HIS A 171 -4.98 -1.62 23.10
N TYR A 172 -4.62 -2.83 22.66
CA TYR A 172 -5.39 -4.05 22.90
C TYR A 172 -4.76 -4.99 23.94
N ALA A 173 -3.60 -4.66 24.54
CA ALA A 173 -2.97 -5.48 25.59
C ALA A 173 -3.96 -5.99 26.65
N SER A 174 -4.73 -5.07 27.24
CA SER A 174 -5.69 -5.44 28.29
C SER A 174 -6.84 -6.32 27.79
N ILE A 175 -7.19 -6.25 26.50
CA ILE A 175 -8.23 -7.11 25.92
C ILE A 175 -7.65 -8.52 25.79
N LEU A 176 -6.47 -8.64 25.17
CA LEU A 176 -5.78 -9.91 24.94
C LEU A 176 -5.41 -10.61 26.27
N ASP A 177 -4.90 -9.88 27.26
CA ASP A 177 -4.57 -10.42 28.59
C ASP A 177 -5.79 -11.04 29.32
N ASN A 178 -7.01 -10.61 28.99
CA ASN A 178 -8.25 -11.12 29.57
C ASN A 178 -8.90 -12.22 28.71
N MET A 179 -8.34 -12.56 27.54
CA MET A 179 -8.78 -13.70 26.74
C MET A 179 -8.06 -14.95 27.25
N GLU A 180 -8.83 -15.90 27.79
CA GLU A 180 -8.30 -17.17 28.30
C GLU A 180 -8.42 -18.32 27.28
N ASP A 181 -9.04 -18.08 26.13
CA ASP A 181 -9.36 -19.07 25.11
C ASP A 181 -8.64 -18.73 23.79
N ASP A 182 -7.69 -19.57 23.40
CA ASP A 182 -6.91 -19.43 22.17
C ASP A 182 -7.81 -19.25 20.93
N ALA A 183 -8.98 -19.92 20.87
CA ALA A 183 -9.89 -19.79 19.74
C ALA A 183 -10.60 -18.43 19.70
N LEU A 184 -10.81 -17.81 20.86
CA LEU A 184 -11.36 -16.47 20.96
C LEU A 184 -10.31 -15.41 20.59
N GLU A 185 -9.06 -15.65 20.98
CA GLU A 185 -7.93 -14.84 20.55
C GLU A 185 -7.77 -14.89 19.03
N ASP A 186 -7.68 -16.08 18.43
CA ASP A 186 -7.59 -16.25 16.97
C ASP A 186 -8.72 -15.50 16.23
N ALA A 187 -9.96 -15.64 16.70
CA ALA A 187 -11.10 -14.92 16.12
C ALA A 187 -10.99 -13.40 16.27
N PHE A 188 -10.31 -12.90 17.31
CA PHE A 188 -10.07 -11.47 17.51
C PHE A 188 -9.04 -10.95 16.51
N TYR A 189 -7.97 -11.73 16.26
CA TYR A 189 -7.00 -11.43 15.22
C TYR A 189 -7.66 -11.41 13.84
N GLU A 190 -8.45 -12.43 13.50
CA GLU A 190 -9.18 -12.48 12.23
C GLU A 190 -10.16 -11.31 12.06
N ALA A 191 -10.83 -10.88 13.13
CA ALA A 191 -11.78 -9.77 13.07
C ALA A 191 -11.11 -8.40 12.87
N LEU A 192 -9.80 -8.29 13.14
CA LEU A 192 -9.04 -7.04 13.13
C LEU A 192 -7.75 -7.13 12.30
N SER A 193 -7.62 -8.07 11.35
CA SER A 193 -6.46 -8.22 10.46
C SER A 193 -6.15 -6.95 9.65
N GLY A 194 -7.19 -6.31 9.11
CA GLY A 194 -7.02 -5.17 8.20
C GLY A 194 -6.40 -5.58 6.86
N ASP A 195 -6.74 -6.75 6.34
CA ASP A 195 -6.31 -7.29 5.05
C ASP A 195 -6.90 -6.52 3.85
N GLY A 196 -6.47 -6.90 2.64
CA GLY A 196 -6.95 -6.31 1.39
C GLY A 196 -6.13 -5.12 0.88
N HIS A 197 -6.48 -4.63 -0.31
CA HIS A 197 -5.80 -3.50 -0.94
C HIS A 197 -6.37 -2.17 -0.46
N LYS A 198 -5.52 -1.23 -0.05
CA LYS A 198 -6.01 0.06 0.50
C LYS A 198 -5.00 1.19 0.52
N ILE A 199 -5.53 2.40 0.75
CA ILE A 199 -4.80 3.65 1.04
C ILE A 199 -5.33 4.22 2.35
N GLY A 200 -4.46 4.70 3.24
CA GLY A 200 -4.84 5.14 4.58
C GLY A 200 -5.14 3.95 5.50
N GLY A 201 -5.93 4.16 6.56
CA GLY A 201 -6.22 3.10 7.52
C GLY A 201 -5.00 2.59 8.31
N TYR A 202 -5.02 1.30 8.65
CA TYR A 202 -4.03 0.52 9.39
C TYR A 202 -3.57 -0.66 8.53
N PRO A 203 -2.29 -1.04 8.57
CA PRO A 203 -1.78 -2.12 7.74
C PRO A 203 -2.11 -3.51 8.27
N PHE A 204 -2.00 -4.48 7.38
CA PHE A 204 -1.88 -5.90 7.65
C PHE A 204 -0.46 -6.36 7.35
N PHE A 205 -0.01 -7.39 8.06
CA PHE A 205 1.26 -8.08 7.88
C PHE A 205 1.06 -9.59 8.08
N THR A 206 1.81 -10.41 7.36
CA THR A 206 1.83 -11.86 7.64
C THR A 206 2.88 -12.24 8.69
N GLN A 207 3.83 -11.33 8.95
CA GLN A 207 4.88 -11.44 9.97
C GLN A 207 4.79 -10.23 10.93
N ASP A 208 5.93 -9.71 11.39
CA ASP A 208 5.97 -8.58 12.33
C ASP A 208 5.93 -7.22 11.59
N ASP A 209 5.27 -6.24 12.20
CA ASP A 209 5.32 -4.85 11.74
C ASP A 209 6.75 -4.28 11.83
N PRO A 210 7.40 -3.91 10.71
CA PRO A 210 8.77 -3.41 10.71
C PRO A 210 8.92 -2.05 11.40
N ARG A 211 7.82 -1.38 11.76
CA ARG A 211 7.82 -0.11 12.48
C ARG A 211 7.84 -0.30 13.99
N ALA A 212 7.55 -1.51 14.49
CA ALA A 212 7.69 -1.86 15.90
C ALA A 212 9.15 -1.83 16.37
N TYR A 213 10.09 -2.04 15.45
CA TYR A 213 11.53 -2.03 15.69
C TYR A 213 12.26 -1.05 14.76
N GLY A 214 13.44 -0.57 15.19
CA GLY A 214 14.24 0.39 14.42
C GLY A 214 13.69 1.83 14.45
N ASP A 215 14.18 2.66 13.52
CA ASP A 215 13.91 4.11 13.47
C ASP A 215 12.78 4.46 12.47
N TYR A 216 11.66 3.72 12.51
CA TYR A 216 10.52 3.91 11.58
C TYR A 216 9.19 4.27 12.23
N GLN A 217 9.15 4.46 13.56
CA GLN A 217 7.91 4.74 14.30
C GLN A 217 7.18 6.02 13.85
N GLN A 218 7.89 6.94 13.18
CA GLN A 218 7.32 8.13 12.55
C GLN A 218 6.55 7.85 11.24
N SER A 219 6.77 6.71 10.59
CA SER A 219 6.12 6.31 9.32
C SER A 219 4.72 5.74 9.58
N THR A 220 3.84 6.59 10.12
CA THR A 220 2.52 6.18 10.64
C THR A 220 1.42 6.13 9.58
N VAL A 221 1.62 6.72 8.41
CA VAL A 221 0.60 6.79 7.35
C VAL A 221 0.84 5.71 6.31
N LEU A 222 -0.14 4.82 6.12
CA LEU A 222 -0.15 3.82 5.05
C LEU A 222 -0.50 4.50 3.71
N LEU A 223 0.47 4.62 2.81
CA LEU A 223 0.29 5.17 1.47
C LEU A 223 -0.38 4.19 0.53
N LEU A 224 -0.03 2.90 0.65
CA LEU A 224 -0.57 1.84 -0.18
C LEU A 224 -0.31 0.49 0.49
N GLN A 225 -1.32 -0.37 0.50
CA GLN A 225 -1.21 -1.80 0.77
C GLN A 225 -1.68 -2.59 -0.44
N ILE A 226 -0.93 -3.61 -0.82
CA ILE A 226 -1.28 -4.55 -1.87
C ILE A 226 -1.14 -5.97 -1.33
N ASP A 227 -2.27 -6.56 -0.97
CA ASP A 227 -2.35 -7.95 -0.53
C ASP A 227 -2.20 -8.96 -1.66
N SER A 228 -1.88 -10.20 -1.35
CA SER A 228 -2.00 -11.30 -2.31
C SER A 228 -3.47 -11.64 -2.51
N VAL A 229 -3.95 -11.69 -3.76
CA VAL A 229 -5.34 -12.03 -4.05
C VAL A 229 -5.47 -12.72 -5.42
N GLY A 230 -6.20 -13.83 -5.42
CA GLY A 230 -6.42 -14.65 -6.61
C GLY A 230 -5.11 -15.14 -7.24
N ASP A 231 -5.14 -15.32 -8.57
CA ASP A 231 -4.04 -15.94 -9.32
C ASP A 231 -3.03 -14.93 -9.89
N HIS A 232 -3.23 -13.62 -9.67
CA HIS A 232 -2.52 -12.57 -10.42
C HIS A 232 -1.81 -11.54 -9.55
N ILE A 233 -2.06 -11.56 -8.24
CA ILE A 233 -1.32 -10.76 -7.26
C ILE A 233 -0.81 -11.74 -6.20
N MET A 234 0.50 -11.95 -6.15
CA MET A 234 1.14 -12.91 -5.27
C MET A 234 2.48 -12.38 -4.77
N TRP A 235 2.58 -12.19 -3.46
CA TRP A 235 3.80 -11.80 -2.77
C TRP A 235 4.36 -13.03 -2.04
N GLY A 236 5.38 -13.67 -2.60
CA GLY A 236 5.96 -14.88 -1.99
C GLY A 236 4.91 -15.97 -1.76
N ASP A 237 4.77 -16.45 -0.53
CA ASP A 237 3.73 -17.39 -0.09
C ASP A 237 2.53 -16.65 0.51
N CYS A 238 1.68 -16.09 -0.35
CA CYS A 238 0.45 -15.36 0.01
C CYS A 238 0.65 -14.21 0.99
N GLY A 239 1.64 -13.38 0.73
CA GLY A 239 2.02 -12.23 1.55
C GLY A 239 1.35 -10.91 1.19
N VAL A 240 1.88 -9.82 1.75
CA VAL A 240 1.38 -8.46 1.56
C VAL A 240 2.55 -7.47 1.40
N ALA A 241 2.34 -6.41 0.62
CA ALA A 241 3.26 -5.28 0.56
C ALA A 241 2.63 -3.99 1.07
N ASN A 242 3.43 -3.15 1.71
CA ASN A 242 3.01 -1.90 2.31
C ASN A 242 4.02 -0.79 2.03
N PHE A 243 3.51 0.43 1.83
CA PHE A 243 4.31 1.65 1.74
C PHE A 243 3.86 2.63 2.82
N PHE A 244 4.79 3.16 3.60
CA PHE A 244 4.49 4.08 4.70
C PHE A 244 5.25 5.40 4.59
N ILE A 245 4.68 6.45 5.14
CA ILE A 245 5.30 7.78 5.19
C ILE A 245 4.97 8.44 6.52
N SER A 246 5.79 9.41 6.94
CA SER A 246 5.41 10.28 8.04
C SER A 246 4.35 11.30 7.63
N GLU A 247 3.55 11.75 8.58
CA GLU A 247 2.57 12.80 8.33
C GLU A 247 3.21 14.12 7.86
N GLU A 248 4.39 14.44 8.41
CA GLU A 248 5.14 15.66 8.08
C GLU A 248 5.60 15.65 6.61
N GLU A 249 6.13 14.52 6.15
CA GLU A 249 6.59 14.33 4.78
C GLU A 249 5.42 14.32 3.79
N LEU A 250 4.31 13.66 4.14
CA LEU A 250 3.10 13.67 3.32
C LEU A 250 2.56 15.09 3.14
N GLN A 251 2.50 15.89 4.20
CA GLN A 251 2.06 17.29 4.12
C GLN A 251 2.98 18.14 3.24
N LYS A 252 4.28 17.85 3.24
CA LYS A 252 5.27 18.49 2.36
C LYS A 252 5.30 17.92 0.95
N LYS A 253 4.53 16.85 0.68
CA LYS A 253 4.56 16.07 -0.57
C LYS A 253 5.97 15.54 -0.88
N ASP A 254 6.73 15.24 0.17
CA ASP A 254 8.10 14.73 0.07
C ASP A 254 8.09 13.20 0.22
N PHE A 255 8.05 12.51 -0.92
CA PHE A 255 8.03 11.04 -0.95
C PHE A 255 9.43 10.41 -0.96
N SER A 256 10.48 11.17 -0.61
CA SER A 256 11.87 10.66 -0.64
C SER A 256 12.21 9.70 0.49
N LYS A 257 11.41 9.65 1.56
CA LYS A 257 11.61 8.80 2.75
C LYS A 257 10.45 7.84 3.01
N VAL A 258 9.76 7.43 1.95
CA VAL A 258 8.78 6.35 2.05
C VAL A 258 9.48 5.07 2.52
N LEU A 259 8.91 4.42 3.53
CA LEU A 259 9.27 3.08 3.96
C LEU A 259 8.53 2.07 3.10
N TYR A 260 9.24 1.11 2.51
CA TYR A 260 8.68 -0.02 1.80
C TYR A 260 8.93 -1.31 2.59
N ASN A 261 7.89 -2.13 2.71
CA ASN A 261 7.93 -3.47 3.27
C ASN A 261 7.13 -4.43 2.38
N TRP A 262 7.54 -5.69 2.36
CA TRP A 262 6.65 -6.79 2.06
C TRP A 262 7.08 -8.01 2.88
N ASP A 263 6.14 -8.86 3.23
CA ASP A 263 6.35 -10.13 3.91
C ASP A 263 5.42 -11.20 3.33
N CYS A 264 5.64 -12.46 3.70
CA CYS A 264 4.76 -13.59 3.37
C CYS A 264 4.81 -14.65 4.48
N HIS A 265 3.97 -15.68 4.39
CA HIS A 265 3.92 -16.77 5.37
C HIS A 265 5.16 -17.69 5.34
#